data_AF-A0A3M6V2X8-F1
#
_entry.id   AF-A0A3M6V2X8-F1
#
_cell.length_a   1.000
_cell.length_b   1.000
_cell.length_c   1.000
_cell.angle_alpha   90.00
_cell.angle_beta   90.00
_cell.angle_gamma   90.00
#
_symmetry.space_group_name_H-M   'P 1'
#
loop_
_entity.id
_entity.type
_entity.pdbx_description
1 polymer ?
#
loop_
_entity_poly.entity_id
_entity_poly.type
_entity_poly.pdbx_seq_one_letter_code
_entity_poly.pdbx_strand_id
1 'polypeptide(L)'
;MAENNFPTTGEELDLNNEPPVTAIEESQITSSDSELGIYDDPSRGIAKVCLAEGNKEYKQGEAYSAIKSYTEGLQVNCKDERLNAKLYSNRATAHFRLGKNSFFKPLAFFMR
;
A
#
# COMPACT_ATOMS: atom_id res chain seq x y z
N MET A 1 13.38 -25.96 30.63
CA MET A 1 12.37 -25.65 29.59
C MET A 1 12.30 -24.13 29.52
N ALA A 2 12.67 -23.53 28.39
CA ALA A 2 12.70 -22.08 28.25
C ALA A 2 11.31 -21.59 27.81
N GLU A 3 10.70 -20.74 28.62
CA GLU A 3 9.41 -20.10 28.33
C GLU A 3 9.66 -18.85 27.50
N ASN A 4 9.12 -18.85 26.28
CA ASN A 4 9.10 -17.70 25.39
C ASN A 4 7.94 -16.78 25.80
N ASN A 5 8.24 -15.68 26.47
CA ASN A 5 7.28 -14.60 26.71
C ASN A 5 7.42 -13.54 25.60
N PHE A 6 6.49 -13.55 24.64
CA PHE A 6 6.25 -12.43 23.75
C PHE A 6 5.23 -11.48 24.39
N PRO A 7 5.55 -10.18 24.55
CA PRO A 7 4.56 -9.22 25.02
C PRO A 7 3.66 -8.77 23.87
N THR A 8 2.39 -9.14 23.97
CA THR A 8 1.27 -8.50 23.28
C THR A 8 1.08 -7.10 23.86
N THR A 9 1.33 -6.05 23.08
CA THR A 9 0.82 -4.70 23.39
C THR A 9 0.00 -4.26 22.20
N GLY A 10 -1.32 -4.42 22.35
CA GLY A 10 -2.29 -3.73 21.52
C GLY A 10 -2.34 -2.28 21.96
N GLU A 11 -2.01 -1.38 21.04
CA GLU A 11 -2.60 -0.04 21.04
C GLU A 11 -3.57 0.02 19.87
N GLU A 12 -4.82 0.20 20.24
CA GLU A 12 -6.00 0.36 19.42
C GLU A 12 -5.98 1.79 18.84
N LEU A 13 -5.76 1.95 17.54
CA LEU A 13 -5.99 3.23 16.88
C LEU A 13 -7.44 3.28 16.41
N ASP A 14 -8.23 3.89 17.29
CA ASP A 14 -9.65 4.22 17.18
C ASP A 14 -9.97 4.85 15.82
N LEU A 15 -10.70 4.10 15.01
CA LEU A 15 -11.37 4.58 13.81
C LEU A 15 -12.67 5.21 14.28
N ASN A 16 -12.78 6.52 14.40
CA ASN A 16 -14.02 7.29 14.14
C ASN A 16 -13.76 8.81 14.24
N ASN A 17 -14.36 9.56 13.30
CA ASN A 17 -14.38 11.02 13.10
C ASN A 17 -13.25 11.51 12.18
N GLU A 18 -13.46 12.01 10.95
CA GLU A 18 -14.56 12.82 10.40
C GLU A 18 -14.49 12.86 8.82
N PRO A 19 -15.20 13.76 8.10
CA PRO A 19 -16.27 13.55 7.12
C PRO A 19 -15.82 13.38 5.63
N PRO A 20 -16.72 13.19 4.63
CA PRO A 20 -16.32 12.91 3.26
C PRO A 20 -15.93 14.21 2.55
N VAL A 21 -14.64 14.41 2.27
CA VAL A 21 -14.21 15.56 1.47
C VAL A 21 -14.00 15.10 0.03
N THR A 22 -15.08 15.19 -0.73
CA THR A 22 -15.04 15.36 -2.18
C THR A 22 -14.58 16.77 -2.53
N ALA A 23 -13.62 16.84 -3.45
CA ALA A 23 -13.31 17.93 -4.38
C ALA A 23 -12.50 19.16 -3.89
N ILE A 24 -11.61 19.57 -4.81
CA ILE A 24 -10.80 20.81 -4.91
C ILE A 24 -9.52 20.74 -4.05
N GLU A 25 -8.30 20.80 -4.57
CA GLU A 25 -7.76 21.55 -5.70
C GLU A 25 -6.45 20.90 -6.21
N GLU A 26 -6.17 21.06 -7.49
CA GLU A 26 -4.88 20.78 -8.12
C GLU A 26 -3.77 21.62 -7.47
N SER A 27 -3.14 21.15 -6.40
CA SER A 27 -1.90 21.77 -5.91
C SER A 27 -0.69 21.01 -6.45
N GLN A 28 -0.24 21.50 -7.60
CA GLN A 28 1.11 21.41 -8.09
C GLN A 28 2.09 21.72 -6.94
N ILE A 29 2.78 20.71 -6.40
CA ILE A 29 4.09 20.92 -5.77
C ILE A 29 5.09 20.08 -6.55
N THR A 30 5.37 20.56 -7.75
CA THR A 30 6.69 20.44 -8.37
C THR A 30 7.64 21.33 -7.58
N SER A 31 8.39 20.79 -6.61
CA SER A 31 9.57 21.48 -6.06
C SER A 31 10.46 20.52 -5.30
N SER A 32 11.21 19.73 -6.04
CA SER A 32 12.65 19.62 -5.82
C SER A 32 13.24 18.98 -7.07
N ASP A 33 13.39 19.79 -8.11
CA ASP A 33 14.31 19.52 -9.21
C ASP A 33 15.71 19.44 -8.61
N SER A 34 16.12 18.23 -8.25
CA SER A 34 17.52 17.86 -8.22
C SER A 34 17.78 17.15 -9.54
N GLU A 35 18.15 17.97 -10.52
CA GLU A 35 18.71 17.57 -11.80
C GLU A 35 19.93 16.68 -11.56
N LEU A 36 19.70 15.37 -11.51
CA LEU A 36 20.75 14.35 -11.50
C LEU A 36 20.37 13.26 -12.48
N GLY A 37 20.91 13.40 -13.70
CA GLY A 37 21.05 12.32 -14.67
C GLY A 37 19.75 11.91 -15.35
N ILE A 38 19.54 12.42 -16.56
CA ILE A 38 18.72 11.77 -17.59
C ILE A 38 19.41 10.47 -18.00
N TYR A 39 19.34 9.49 -17.13
CA TYR A 39 19.25 8.10 -17.52
C TYR A 39 17.85 7.69 -17.11
N ASP A 40 16.96 7.56 -18.09
CA ASP A 40 15.67 6.92 -17.87
C ASP A 40 15.98 5.45 -17.58
N ASP A 41 16.30 5.15 -16.31
CA ASP A 41 16.59 3.82 -15.84
C ASP A 41 15.34 2.98 -16.11
N PRO A 42 15.42 1.98 -17.01
CA PRO A 42 14.27 1.14 -17.35
C PRO A 42 13.62 0.56 -16.09
N SER A 43 14.42 0.30 -15.05
CA SER A 43 14.00 -0.19 -13.75
C SER A 43 13.05 0.78 -13.04
N ARG A 44 13.34 2.09 -13.10
CA ARG A 44 12.49 3.14 -12.53
C ARG A 44 11.19 3.29 -13.32
N GLY A 45 11.25 3.15 -14.64
CA GLY A 45 10.08 3.16 -15.51
C GLY A 45 9.11 2.03 -15.17
N ILE A 46 9.63 0.79 -15.11
CA ILE A 46 8.83 -0.39 -14.77
C ILE A 46 8.25 -0.27 -13.36
N ALA A 47 9.04 0.16 -12.37
CA ALA A 47 8.55 0.35 -11.00
C ALA A 47 7.41 1.39 -10.90
N LYS A 48 7.43 2.45 -11.70
CA LYS A 48 6.33 3.43 -11.79
C LYS A 48 5.07 2.82 -12.40
N VAL A 49 5.21 2.01 -13.44
CA VAL A 49 4.08 1.31 -14.07
C VAL A 49 3.45 0.34 -13.07
N CYS A 50 4.25 -0.47 -12.38
CA CYS A 50 3.78 -1.37 -11.32
C CYS A 50 3.06 -0.63 -10.19
N LEU A 51 3.59 0.55 -9.78
CA LEU A 51 2.93 1.39 -8.78
C LEU A 51 1.56 1.89 -9.27
N ALA A 52 1.47 2.34 -10.52
CA ALA A 52 0.23 2.83 -11.10
C ALA A 52 -0.83 1.73 -11.26
N GLU A 53 -0.43 0.55 -11.74
CA GLU A 53 -1.35 -0.59 -11.89
C GLU A 53 -1.83 -1.10 -10.54
N GLY A 54 -0.93 -1.28 -9.57
CA GLY A 54 -1.32 -1.69 -8.22
C GLY A 54 -2.28 -0.69 -7.56
N ASN A 55 -2.10 0.62 -7.79
CA ASN A 55 -3.03 1.65 -7.30
C ASN A 55 -4.42 1.52 -7.94
N LYS A 56 -4.49 1.17 -9.23
CA LYS A 56 -5.75 0.96 -9.95
C LYS A 56 -6.47 -0.28 -9.43
N GLU A 57 -5.77 -1.40 -9.29
CA GLU A 57 -6.32 -2.65 -8.73
C GLU A 57 -6.79 -2.45 -7.28
N TYR A 58 -6.02 -1.73 -6.48
CA TYR A 58 -6.38 -1.41 -5.09
C TYR A 58 -7.65 -0.56 -5.00
N LYS A 59 -7.86 0.37 -5.93
CA LYS A 59 -9.10 1.16 -6.03
C LYS A 59 -10.29 0.32 -6.47
N GLN A 60 -10.07 -0.72 -7.28
CA GLN A 60 -11.10 -1.67 -7.70
C GLN A 60 -11.49 -2.68 -6.60
N GLY A 61 -10.75 -2.71 -5.48
CA GLY A 61 -10.98 -3.66 -4.38
C GLY A 61 -10.19 -4.98 -4.54
N GLU A 62 -9.44 -5.12 -5.62
CA GLU A 62 -8.62 -6.28 -5.94
C GLU A 62 -7.29 -6.22 -5.19
N ALA A 63 -7.35 -6.31 -3.85
CA ALA A 63 -6.19 -6.12 -2.98
C ALA A 63 -5.09 -7.17 -3.19
N TYR A 64 -5.43 -8.41 -3.57
CA TYR A 64 -4.45 -9.45 -3.89
C TYR A 64 -3.64 -9.11 -5.15
N SER A 65 -4.33 -8.71 -6.22
CA SER A 65 -3.69 -8.26 -7.46
C SER A 65 -2.80 -7.05 -7.21
N ALA A 66 -3.29 -6.07 -6.44
CA ALA A 66 -2.49 -4.91 -6.06
C ALA A 66 -1.18 -5.28 -5.34
N ILE A 67 -1.22 -6.24 -4.41
CA ILE A 67 -0.02 -6.74 -3.71
C ILE A 67 0.97 -7.35 -4.70
N LYS A 68 0.48 -8.13 -5.67
CA LYS A 68 1.31 -8.74 -6.70
C LYS A 68 2.01 -7.66 -7.52
N SER A 69 1.25 -6.68 -8.02
CA SER A 69 1.76 -5.54 -8.79
C SER A 69 2.81 -4.73 -8.02
N TYR A 70 2.56 -4.41 -6.74
CA TYR A 70 3.57 -3.72 -5.92
C TYR A 70 4.82 -4.56 -5.67
N THR A 71 4.66 -5.88 -5.53
CA THR A 71 5.78 -6.79 -5.30
C THR A 71 6.64 -6.94 -6.55
N GLU A 72 6.03 -7.01 -7.74
CA GLU A 72 6.75 -6.97 -9.02
C GLU A 72 7.55 -5.66 -9.15
N GLY A 73 6.96 -4.51 -8.80
CA GLY A 73 7.65 -3.23 -8.80
C GLY A 73 8.87 -3.18 -7.87
N LEU A 74 8.81 -3.87 -6.73
CA LEU A 74 9.94 -3.98 -5.80
C LEU A 74 11.02 -4.94 -6.29
N GLN A 75 10.67 -6.02 -7.00
CA GLN A 75 11.63 -6.99 -7.55
C GLN A 75 12.53 -6.40 -8.64
N VAL A 76 12.06 -5.33 -9.29
CA VAL A 76 12.83 -4.58 -10.28
C VAL A 76 14.05 -3.89 -9.65
N ASN A 77 14.14 -3.82 -8.32
CA ASN A 77 15.29 -3.29 -7.57
C ASN A 77 15.73 -1.89 -8.05
N CYS A 78 14.74 -1.01 -8.26
CA CYS A 78 15.03 0.35 -8.70
C CYS A 78 15.86 1.09 -7.64
N LYS A 79 16.78 1.98 -8.05
CA LYS A 79 17.62 2.75 -7.12
C LYS A 79 16.89 3.94 -6.47
N ASP A 80 15.68 4.23 -6.92
CA ASP A 80 14.86 5.34 -6.43
C ASP A 80 14.22 4.94 -5.09
N GLU A 81 14.87 5.32 -4.00
CA GLU A 81 14.41 5.03 -2.64
C GLU A 81 13.00 5.59 -2.36
N ARG A 82 12.66 6.76 -2.93
CA ARG A 82 11.33 7.36 -2.74
C ARG A 82 10.26 6.52 -3.43
N LEU A 83 10.55 5.97 -4.61
CA LEU A 83 9.64 5.09 -5.32
C LEU A 83 9.47 3.75 -4.58
N ASN A 84 10.56 3.16 -4.10
CA ASN A 84 10.54 1.94 -3.30
C ASN A 84 9.74 2.13 -2.00
N ALA A 85 9.94 3.25 -1.30
CA ALA A 85 9.19 3.57 -0.09
C ALA A 85 7.67 3.57 -0.35
N LYS A 86 7.22 4.21 -1.45
CA LYS A 86 5.81 4.21 -1.85
C LYS A 86 5.29 2.79 -2.12
N LEU A 87 6.04 1.97 -2.83
CA LEU A 87 5.67 0.57 -3.10
C LEU A 87 5.53 -0.24 -1.81
N TYR A 88 6.47 -0.11 -0.86
CA TYR A 88 6.38 -0.78 0.44
C TYR A 88 5.16 -0.32 1.25
N SER A 89 4.93 0.99 1.34
CA SER A 89 3.77 1.54 2.05
C SER A 89 2.45 1.03 1.46
N ASN A 90 2.29 1.12 0.14
CA ASN A 90 1.06 0.70 -0.52
C ASN A 90 0.82 -0.81 -0.41
N ARG A 91 1.89 -1.62 -0.47
CA ARG A 91 1.80 -3.07 -0.24
C ARG A 91 1.33 -3.38 1.18
N ALA A 92 1.85 -2.69 2.19
CA ALA A 92 1.39 -2.86 3.57
C ALA A 92 -0.10 -2.49 3.72
N THR A 93 -0.54 -1.39 3.13
CA THR A 93 -1.96 -0.99 3.15
C THR A 93 -2.87 -2.00 2.43
N ALA A 94 -2.38 -2.62 1.34
CA ALA A 94 -3.11 -3.68 0.64
C ALA A 94 -3.24 -4.97 1.46
N HIS A 95 -2.16 -5.39 2.14
CA HIS A 95 -2.24 -6.50 3.10
C HIS A 95 -3.22 -6.22 4.24
N PHE A 96 -3.21 -4.99 4.77
CA PHE A 96 -4.15 -4.58 5.81
C PHE A 96 -5.60 -4.64 5.34
N ARG A 97 -5.89 -4.23 4.09
CA ARG A 97 -7.23 -4.37 3.50
C ARG A 97 -7.66 -5.83 3.35
N LEU A 98 -6.77 -6.74 2.93
CA LEU A 98 -7.09 -8.17 2.84
C LEU A 98 -7.45 -8.78 4.20
N GLY A 99 -6.72 -8.39 5.26
CA GLY A 99 -7.01 -8.83 6.62
C GLY A 99 -8.38 -8.39 7.11
N LYS A 100 -8.77 -7.13 6.81
CA LYS A 100 -10.10 -6.60 7.18
C LYS A 100 -11.26 -7.36 6.53
N ASN A 101 -11.15 -7.70 5.24
CA ASN A 101 -12.18 -8.47 4.56
C ASN A 101 -12.29 -9.93 5.06
N SER A 102 -11.20 -10.49 5.57
CA SER A 102 -11.16 -11.89 6.01
C SER A 102 -11.66 -12.07 7.44
N PHE A 103 -11.49 -11.06 8.31
CA PHE A 103 -11.80 -11.14 9.74
C PHE A 103 -13.30 -10.90 10.06
N PHE A 104 -14.03 -10.17 9.21
CA PHE A 104 -15.46 -9.90 9.38
C PHE A 104 -16.33 -10.67 8.38
N LYS A 105 -16.25 -12.01 8.40
CA LYS A 105 -17.41 -12.81 7.96
C LYS A 105 -18.27 -13.04 9.19
N PRO A 106 -19.36 -12.27 9.40
CA PRO A 106 -20.25 -12.52 10.51
C PRO A 106 -20.74 -13.96 10.39
N LEU A 107 -20.69 -14.68 11.50
CA LEU A 107 -21.17 -16.05 11.71
C LEU A 107 -22.72 -16.13 11.58
N ALA A 108 -23.32 -15.37 10.66
CA ALA A 108 -24.76 -15.23 10.48
C ALA A 108 -25.34 -16.35 9.60
N PHE A 109 -24.81 -17.57 9.71
CA PHE A 109 -25.38 -18.74 9.00
C PHE A 109 -25.63 -19.96 9.89
N PHE A 110 -25.45 -19.89 11.22
CA PHE A 110 -25.66 -21.06 12.08
C PHE A 110 -26.69 -20.83 13.19
N MET A 111 -27.91 -20.44 12.80
CA MET A 111 -29.06 -20.42 13.71
C MET A 111 -30.40 -20.62 12.97
N ARG A 112 -30.47 -21.64 12.11
CA ARG A 112 -31.74 -22.15 11.57
C ARG A 112 -31.86 -23.64 11.78
#